data_AF-A0A8C8UIT0-F1
#
_entry.id   AF-A0A8C8UIT0-F1
#
_cell.length_a   1.000
_cell.length_b   1.000
_cell.length_c   1.000
_cell.angle_alpha   90.00
_cell.angle_beta   90.00
_cell.angle_gamma   90.00
#
_symmetry.space_group_name_H-M   'P 1'
#
loop_
_entity.id
_entity.type
_entity.pdbx_description
1 polymer ?
#
loop_
_entity_poly.entity_id
_entity_poly.type
_entity_poly.pdbx_seq_one_letter_code
_entity_poly.pdbx_strand_id
1 'polypeptide(L)'
;MNRLKVPNVCPSTPHGTTPSPLIGCPKFKVHCAFEEKNECTRHRDCRRREKCCMFACAKRCLDHKDVCRLPKIIGSCRGNVPRWWYNKETGSCTEFMYGGCQGNLNNFPTESVCTSICKVSPWGLTPPLMMLDGWDHSFTSDT
;
A
#
# COMPACT_ATOMS: atom_id res chain seq x y z
N MET A 1 -53.72 14.67 -8.10
CA MET A 1 -52.69 14.46 -7.06
C MET A 1 -51.42 13.96 -7.74
N ASN A 2 -50.62 14.86 -8.32
CA ASN A 2 -49.36 14.49 -8.98
C ASN A 2 -48.20 14.94 -8.09
N ARG A 3 -47.58 13.99 -7.37
CA ARG A 3 -46.25 14.21 -6.78
C ARG A 3 -45.20 13.91 -7.84
N LEU A 4 -44.74 14.96 -8.52
CA LEU A 4 -43.41 14.98 -9.11
C LEU A 4 -42.41 14.85 -7.94
N LYS A 5 -41.72 13.70 -7.83
CA LYS A 5 -40.56 13.54 -6.94
C LYS A 5 -39.29 13.61 -7.79
N VAL A 6 -38.67 14.78 -7.64
CA VAL A 6 -37.34 15.27 -8.02
C VAL A 6 -36.27 14.18 -8.26
N PRO A 7 -35.41 14.32 -9.28
CA PRO A 7 -34.30 13.39 -9.53
C PRO A 7 -33.31 13.34 -8.38
N ASN A 8 -32.83 12.14 -8.05
CA ASN A 8 -31.70 11.92 -7.15
C ASN A 8 -30.42 12.49 -7.77
N VAL A 9 -30.15 13.76 -7.52
CA VAL A 9 -28.86 14.39 -7.78
C VAL A 9 -28.20 14.64 -6.44
N CYS A 10 -27.17 13.85 -6.11
CA CYS A 10 -26.32 14.15 -4.96
C CYS A 10 -25.53 15.43 -5.26
N PRO A 11 -25.47 16.41 -4.34
CA PRO A 11 -24.70 17.63 -4.56
C PRO A 11 -23.21 17.28 -4.60
N SER A 12 -22.57 17.56 -5.73
CA SER A 12 -21.12 17.59 -5.88
C SER A 12 -20.58 18.77 -5.06
N THR A 13 -20.02 18.49 -3.89
CA THR A 13 -19.27 19.48 -3.10
C THR A 13 -17.93 19.79 -3.77
N PRO A 14 -17.59 21.06 -4.02
CA PRO A 14 -16.28 21.46 -4.52
C PRO A 14 -15.46 22.06 -3.37
N HIS A 15 -14.55 21.34 -2.72
CA HIS A 15 -13.50 21.97 -1.91
C HIS A 15 -12.31 21.03 -1.75
N GLY A 16 -11.13 21.56 -2.08
CA GLY A 16 -9.84 20.88 -1.98
C GLY A 16 -9.59 20.34 -0.57
N THR A 17 -9.16 19.09 -0.51
CA THR A 17 -8.61 18.46 0.69
C THR A 17 -7.41 17.64 0.25
N THR A 18 -6.27 18.02 0.81
CA THR A 18 -5.00 17.30 0.98
C THR A 18 -4.95 15.84 0.50
N PRO A 19 -3.85 15.39 -0.16
CA PRO A 19 -3.70 13.99 -0.58
C PRO A 19 -3.67 13.07 0.65
N SER A 20 -4.84 12.53 0.99
CA SER A 20 -5.02 11.62 2.11
C SER A 20 -4.52 10.21 1.75
N PRO A 21 -4.04 9.41 2.72
CA PRO A 21 -3.33 8.18 2.46
C PRO A 21 -4.29 7.12 1.88
N LEU A 22 -4.07 6.76 0.61
CA LEU A 22 -4.58 5.58 -0.11
C LEU A 22 -5.99 5.07 0.29
N ILE A 23 -7.06 5.75 -0.14
CA ILE A 23 -8.48 5.35 0.09
C ILE A 23 -8.94 4.15 -0.79
N GLY A 24 -8.02 3.44 -1.45
CA GLY A 24 -8.35 2.33 -2.36
C GLY A 24 -7.46 1.10 -2.20
N CYS A 25 -7.89 -0.01 -2.80
CA CYS A 25 -6.99 -1.15 -2.99
C CYS A 25 -5.77 -0.71 -3.80
N PRO A 26 -4.59 -1.27 -3.52
CA PRO A 26 -3.42 -0.96 -4.31
C PRO A 26 -3.65 -1.30 -5.79
N LYS A 27 -3.28 -0.39 -6.70
CA LYS A 27 -3.49 -0.54 -8.14
C LYS A 27 -2.31 -1.19 -8.88
N PHE A 28 -1.32 -1.70 -8.15
CA PHE A 28 -0.14 -2.29 -8.77
C PHE A 28 -0.52 -3.58 -9.51
N LYS A 29 -0.02 -3.73 -10.74
CA LYS A 29 -0.09 -4.99 -11.49
C LYS A 29 1.18 -5.76 -11.19
N VAL A 30 1.08 -6.85 -10.43
CA VAL A 30 2.21 -7.73 -10.14
C VAL A 30 2.10 -8.95 -11.06
N HIS A 31 3.20 -9.26 -11.75
CA HIS A 31 3.36 -10.54 -12.43
C HIS A 31 3.89 -11.57 -11.43
N CYS A 32 3.02 -12.47 -11.00
CA CYS A 32 3.35 -13.54 -10.09
C CYS A 32 3.73 -14.79 -10.88
N ALA A 33 4.86 -15.40 -10.54
CA ALA A 33 5.27 -16.68 -11.09
C ALA A 33 4.54 -17.88 -10.43
N PHE A 34 3.89 -17.65 -9.28
CA PHE A 34 3.22 -18.69 -8.48
C PHE A 34 1.89 -18.16 -7.92
N GLU A 35 0.88 -19.04 -7.81
CA GLU A 35 -0.41 -18.72 -7.21
C GLU A 35 -0.34 -18.83 -5.69
N GLU A 36 -0.60 -17.73 -4.97
CA GLU A 36 -0.79 -17.76 -3.53
C GLU A 36 -2.25 -18.03 -3.16
N LYS A 37 -2.50 -18.69 -2.02
CA LYS A 37 -3.85 -18.93 -1.52
C LYS A 37 -4.54 -17.61 -1.16
N ASN A 38 -5.72 -17.40 -1.73
CA ASN A 38 -6.58 -16.26 -1.41
C ASN A 38 -7.14 -16.37 0.03
N GLU A 39 -7.03 -15.27 0.77
CA GLU A 39 -7.58 -15.11 2.12
C GLU A 39 -9.06 -14.67 2.09
N CYS A 40 -9.45 -13.95 1.04
CA CYS A 40 -10.81 -13.44 0.84
C CYS A 40 -11.23 -13.54 -0.64
N THR A 41 -12.53 -13.48 -0.90
CA THR A 41 -13.07 -13.39 -2.26
C THR A 41 -13.80 -12.08 -2.51
N ARG A 42 -14.41 -11.51 -1.47
CA ARG A 42 -15.23 -10.29 -1.46
C ARG A 42 -14.91 -9.45 -0.23
N HIS A 43 -15.19 -8.14 -0.26
CA HIS A 43 -14.91 -7.23 0.85
C HIS A 43 -15.57 -7.66 2.18
N ARG A 44 -16.76 -8.27 2.11
CA ARG A 44 -17.50 -8.74 3.28
C ARG A 44 -16.88 -9.95 3.99
N ASP A 45 -15.92 -10.63 3.35
CA ASP A 45 -15.20 -11.76 3.94
C ASP A 45 -14.14 -11.25 4.95
N CYS A 46 -13.81 -9.96 4.87
CA CYS A 46 -12.83 -9.29 5.73
C CYS A 46 -13.48 -8.66 6.97
N ARG A 47 -12.66 -8.34 7.99
CA ARG A 47 -13.16 -7.71 9.22
C ARG A 47 -13.68 -6.30 8.95
N ARG A 48 -14.52 -5.77 9.86
CA ARG A 48 -15.16 -4.45 9.66
C ARG A 48 -14.11 -3.36 9.34
N ARG A 49 -14.26 -2.75 8.15
CA ARG A 49 -13.45 -1.69 7.51
C ARG A 49 -12.29 -2.15 6.62
N GLU A 50 -11.97 -3.44 6.60
CA GLU A 50 -11.01 -4.00 5.65
C GLU A 50 -11.65 -4.19 4.27
N LYS A 51 -10.83 -4.13 3.21
CA LYS A 51 -11.23 -4.43 1.84
C LYS A 51 -10.48 -5.65 1.35
N CYS A 52 -11.18 -6.52 0.62
CA CYS A 52 -10.55 -7.63 -0.09
C CYS A 52 -9.86 -7.10 -1.35
N CYS A 53 -8.54 -6.97 -1.30
CA CYS A 53 -7.73 -6.39 -2.35
C CYS A 53 -6.78 -7.44 -2.93
N MET A 54 -6.44 -7.31 -4.21
CA MET A 54 -5.25 -7.99 -4.74
C MET A 54 -4.02 -7.36 -4.11
N PHE A 55 -3.25 -8.16 -3.38
CA PHE A 55 -2.04 -7.72 -2.69
C PHE A 55 -0.93 -8.73 -2.90
N ALA A 56 0.24 -8.26 -3.35
CA ALA A 56 1.31 -9.11 -3.85
C ALA A 56 0.78 -10.11 -4.91
N CYS A 57 0.50 -11.35 -4.51
CA CYS A 57 0.08 -12.46 -5.38
C CYS A 57 -1.22 -13.14 -4.97
N ALA A 58 -1.98 -12.60 -4.01
CA ALA A 58 -3.27 -13.16 -3.57
C ALA A 58 -4.26 -12.07 -3.18
N LYS A 59 -5.53 -12.45 -3.08
CA LYS A 59 -6.55 -11.63 -2.42
C LYS A 59 -6.36 -11.65 -0.91
N ARG A 60 -6.16 -10.47 -0.33
CA ARG A 60 -5.92 -10.26 1.11
C ARG A 60 -6.86 -9.21 1.67
N CYS A 61 -7.18 -9.33 2.95
CA CYS A 61 -7.93 -8.33 3.68
C CYS A 61 -6.98 -7.22 4.13
N LEU A 62 -7.16 -6.02 3.58
CA LEU A 62 -6.32 -4.86 3.88
C LEU A 62 -7.14 -3.83 4.65
N ASP A 63 -6.61 -3.44 5.80
CA ASP A 63 -6.91 -2.17 6.46
C ASP A 63 -6.03 -1.10 5.80
N HIS A 64 -6.47 0.15 5.70
CA HIS A 64 -5.78 1.27 5.01
C HIS A 64 -4.43 1.68 5.65
N LYS A 65 -3.83 0.79 6.46
CA LYS A 65 -2.55 0.96 7.13
C LYS A 65 -1.41 0.85 6.14
N ASP A 66 -0.40 1.66 6.40
CA ASP A 66 0.85 1.66 5.66
C ASP A 66 1.62 0.36 5.93
N VAL A 67 1.44 -0.63 5.05
CA VAL A 67 2.08 -1.95 5.13
C VAL A 67 3.60 -1.81 5.28
N CYS A 68 4.19 -0.80 4.65
CA CYS A 68 5.63 -0.57 4.62
C CYS A 68 6.17 -0.08 5.96
N ARG A 69 5.31 0.26 6.93
CA ARG A 69 5.72 0.64 8.29
C ARG A 69 5.63 -0.50 9.30
N LEU A 70 5.07 -1.65 8.90
CA LEU A 70 4.98 -2.83 9.77
C LEU A 70 6.36 -3.46 9.99
N PRO A 71 6.62 -4.07 11.14
CA PRO A 71 7.91 -4.74 11.41
C PRO A 71 8.06 -6.02 10.58
N LYS A 72 9.28 -6.51 10.42
CA LYS A 72 9.55 -7.87 9.95
C LYS A 72 9.02 -8.89 10.98
N ILE A 73 8.25 -9.89 10.53
CA ILE A 73 7.77 -10.99 11.38
C ILE A 73 8.10 -12.34 10.71
N ILE A 74 8.96 -13.13 11.35
CA ILE A 74 9.30 -14.50 10.93
C ILE A 74 8.10 -15.43 11.12
N GLY A 75 7.34 -15.25 12.20
CA GLY A 75 6.23 -16.14 12.56
C GLY A 75 6.68 -17.33 13.41
N SER A 76 5.72 -18.10 13.91
CA SER A 76 5.97 -19.21 14.84
C SER A 76 6.21 -20.56 14.16
N CYS A 77 5.83 -20.70 12.89
CA CYS A 77 6.09 -21.90 12.12
C CYS A 77 7.58 -22.04 11.77
N ARG A 78 8.02 -23.28 11.55
CA ARG A 78 9.44 -23.64 11.29
C ARG A 78 9.76 -23.82 9.80
N GLY A 79 8.97 -23.23 8.92
CA GLY A 79 9.28 -23.18 7.50
C GLY A 79 10.49 -22.28 7.22
N ASN A 80 11.08 -22.45 6.04
CA ASN A 80 12.21 -21.64 5.60
C ASN A 80 11.90 -21.05 4.23
N VAL A 81 10.94 -20.12 4.19
CA VAL A 81 10.42 -19.54 2.94
C VAL A 81 11.10 -18.19 2.69
N PRO A 82 11.90 -18.03 1.62
CA PRO A 82 12.51 -16.75 1.28
C PRO A 82 11.42 -15.73 0.94
N ARG A 83 11.48 -14.56 1.59
CA ARG A 83 10.54 -13.45 1.42
C ARG A 83 11.26 -12.13 1.52
N TRP A 84 10.61 -11.06 1.10
CA TRP A 84 11.12 -9.71 1.13
C TRP A 84 10.30 -8.86 2.09
N TRP A 85 10.94 -8.00 2.86
CA TRP A 85 10.27 -7.01 3.71
C TRP A 85 10.91 -5.64 3.47
N TYR A 86 10.13 -4.57 3.66
CA TYR A 86 10.62 -3.21 3.58
C TYR A 86 11.16 -2.75 4.93
N ASN A 87 12.44 -2.43 4.96
CA ASN A 87 13.09 -1.81 6.10
C ASN A 87 13.00 -0.28 5.94
N LYS A 88 12.17 0.34 6.78
CA LYS A 88 11.99 1.80 6.81
C LYS A 88 13.22 2.57 7.28
N GLU A 89 14.11 1.94 8.06
CA GLU A 89 15.31 2.59 8.60
C GLU A 89 16.38 2.74 7.50
N THR A 90 16.51 1.73 6.65
CA THR A 90 17.43 1.76 5.51
C THR A 90 16.75 2.26 4.23
N GLY A 91 15.42 2.40 4.23
CA GLY A 91 14.64 2.72 3.04
C GLY A 91 14.71 1.63 1.95
N SER A 92 14.99 0.38 2.32
CA SER A 92 15.29 -0.69 1.35
C SER A 92 14.48 -1.97 1.59
N CYS A 93 14.18 -2.68 0.50
CA CYS A 93 13.62 -4.03 0.56
C CYS A 93 14.75 -5.02 0.80
N THR A 94 14.62 -5.86 1.83
CA THR A 94 15.64 -6.84 2.21
C THR A 94 15.01 -8.23 2.30
N GLU A 95 15.74 -9.26 1.91
CA GLU A 95 15.31 -10.65 2.07
C GLU A 95 15.29 -11.06 3.55
N PHE A 96 14.36 -11.94 3.92
CA PHE A 96 14.31 -12.62 5.20
C PHE A 96 13.65 -13.99 5.07
N MET A 97 13.93 -14.88 6.03
CA MET A 97 13.29 -16.20 6.08
C MET A 97 11.99 -16.12 6.86
N TYR A 98 10.88 -16.39 6.18
CA TYR A 98 9.55 -16.49 6.77
C TYR A 98 9.25 -17.94 7.19
N GLY A 99 8.77 -18.09 8.42
CA GLY A 99 8.39 -19.36 9.02
C GLY A 99 7.19 -20.04 8.35
N GLY A 100 6.44 -19.33 7.51
CA GLY A 100 5.30 -19.88 6.76
C GLY A 100 3.92 -19.61 7.37
N CYS A 101 3.85 -19.14 8.62
CA CYS A 101 2.59 -18.73 9.25
C CYS A 101 2.76 -17.53 10.19
N GLN A 102 1.64 -16.88 10.55
CA GLN A 102 1.60 -15.78 11.54
C GLN A 102 2.52 -14.58 11.23
N GLY A 103 2.81 -14.33 9.94
CA GLY A 103 3.44 -13.09 9.49
C GLY A 103 2.47 -11.91 9.46
N ASN A 104 2.95 -10.76 8.98
CA ASN A 104 2.12 -9.61 8.63
C ASN A 104 2.24 -9.29 7.12
N LEU A 105 1.66 -8.17 6.70
CA LEU A 105 1.62 -7.77 5.29
C LEU A 105 2.95 -7.21 4.76
N ASN A 106 3.92 -6.85 5.61
CA ASN A 106 5.27 -6.48 5.18
C ASN A 106 6.09 -7.75 4.89
N ASN A 107 5.57 -8.55 3.96
CA ASN A 107 6.07 -9.86 3.55
C ASN A 107 5.68 -10.06 2.08
N PHE A 108 6.67 -9.99 1.21
CA PHE A 108 6.51 -9.99 -0.24
C PHE A 108 7.25 -11.18 -0.86
N PRO A 109 6.75 -11.75 -1.96
CA PRO A 109 7.38 -12.90 -2.61
C PRO A 109 8.68 -12.54 -3.35
N THR A 110 8.84 -11.29 -3.80
CA THR A 110 10.02 -10.83 -4.53
C THR A 110 10.41 -9.39 -4.14
N GLU A 111 11.67 -9.03 -4.38
CA GLU A 111 12.18 -7.68 -4.16
C GLU A 111 11.41 -6.65 -5.00
N SER A 112 11.11 -6.99 -6.26
CA SER A 112 10.40 -6.12 -7.18
C SER A 112 8.99 -5.79 -6.67
N VAL A 113 8.28 -6.78 -6.10
CA VAL A 113 6.97 -6.56 -5.48
C VAL A 113 7.10 -5.64 -4.26
N CYS A 114 8.05 -5.91 -3.37
CA CYS A 114 8.30 -5.06 -2.21
C CYS A 114 8.60 -3.60 -2.62
N THR A 115 9.51 -3.42 -3.58
CA THR A 115 9.96 -2.12 -4.08
C THR A 115 8.82 -1.36 -4.74
N SER A 116 8.03 -2.04 -5.57
CA SER A 116 6.86 -1.44 -6.23
C SER A 116 5.78 -1.00 -5.25
N ILE A 117 5.68 -1.65 -4.08
CA ILE A 117 4.68 -1.34 -3.05
C ILE A 117 5.18 -0.23 -2.11
N CYS A 118 6.45 -0.26 -1.72
CA CYS A 118 6.97 0.54 -0.62
C CYS A 118 7.93 1.66 -1.02
N LYS A 119 8.60 1.55 -2.18
CA LYS A 119 9.51 2.60 -2.68
C LYS A 119 8.87 3.50 -3.73
N VAL A 120 7.86 3.00 -4.45
CA VAL A 120 7.11 3.83 -5.40
C VAL A 120 6.15 4.70 -4.59
N SER A 121 6.47 5.98 -4.47
CA SER A 121 5.49 6.95 -3.99
C SER A 121 4.25 6.85 -4.90
N PRO A 122 3.01 6.91 -4.36
CA PRO A 122 1.79 6.87 -5.18
C PRO A 122 1.70 7.96 -6.26
N TRP A 123 2.68 8.86 -6.29
CA TRP A 123 2.79 10.04 -7.14
C TRP A 123 3.96 9.95 -8.14
N GLY A 124 4.72 8.84 -8.20
CA GLY A 124 5.82 8.70 -9.15
C GLY A 124 6.97 9.69 -8.95
N LEU A 125 7.00 10.39 -7.81
CA LEU A 125 8.14 11.23 -7.43
C LEU A 125 9.16 10.32 -6.76
N THR A 126 10.15 9.90 -7.55
CA THR A 126 11.44 9.51 -7.01
C THR A 126 11.98 10.69 -6.21
N PRO A 127 12.44 10.53 -4.97
CA PRO A 127 13.42 11.46 -4.43
C PRO A 127 14.64 11.35 -5.35
N PRO A 128 15.05 12.42 -6.06
CA PRO A 128 16.25 12.37 -6.85
C PRO A 128 17.40 12.01 -5.92
N LEU A 129 18.21 11.05 -6.33
CA LEU A 129 19.49 10.73 -5.75
C LEU A 129 20.50 11.86 -6.07
N MET A 130 20.14 13.12 -5.77
CA MET A 130 20.97 14.32 -5.95
C MET A 130 20.61 15.37 -4.90
N MET A 131 21.08 15.17 -3.66
CA MET A 131 21.45 16.28 -2.78
C MET A 131 22.97 16.51 -2.95
N LEU A 132 23.36 17.07 -4.10
CA LEU A 132 24.65 17.73 -4.39
C LEU A 132 24.30 18.62 -5.60
N ASP A 133 24.23 19.95 -5.60
CA ASP A 133 24.74 20.99 -4.71
C ASP A 133 23.70 22.14 -4.61
N GLY A 134 23.94 23.05 -3.66
CA GLY A 134 22.99 24.02 -3.13
C GLY A 134 22.23 24.91 -4.13
N TRP A 135 20.93 25.07 -3.85
CA TRP A 135 20.15 26.20 -4.30
C TRP A 135 19.55 26.88 -3.07
N ASP A 136 20.25 27.90 -2.56
CA ASP A 136 19.71 28.85 -1.60
C ASP A 136 18.76 29.80 -2.35
N HIS A 137 17.46 29.64 -2.14
CA HIS A 137 16.51 30.74 -2.31
C HIS A 137 15.73 30.91 -1.02
N SER A 138 16.42 31.54 -0.07
CA SER A 138 15.86 32.51 0.85
C SER A 138 14.68 33.31 0.25
N PHE A 139 13.61 33.41 1.05
CA PHE A 139 12.65 34.52 1.23
C PHE A 139 12.64 35.64 0.16
N THR A 140 11.48 36.04 -0.37
CA THR A 140 10.59 36.99 0.35
C THR A 140 9.09 36.80 0.08
N SER A 141 8.31 36.79 1.15
CA SER A 141 6.90 37.17 1.20
C SER A 141 6.71 38.70 1.24
N ASP A 142 5.52 39.15 0.83
CA ASP A 142 4.95 40.51 0.94
C ASP A 142 5.61 41.57 0.02
N THR A 143 4.90 42.41 -0.75
CA THR A 143 3.59 43.08 -0.60
C THR A 143 2.97 43.34 -1.98
#